data_AF-A0A926BAV9-F1
#
_entry.id   AF-A0A926BAV9-F1
#
_cell.length_a   1.000
_cell.length_b   1.000
_cell.length_c   1.000
_cell.angle_alpha   90.00
_cell.angle_beta   90.00
_cell.angle_gamma   90.00
#
_symmetry.space_group_name_H-M   'P 1'
#
loop_
_entity.id
_entity.type
_entity.pdbx_description
1 polymer ?
#
loop_
_entity_poly.entity_id
_entity_poly.type
_entity_poly.pdbx_seq_one_letter_code
_entity_poly.pdbx_strand_id
1 'polypeptide(L)' 'AQLGVDDLDIKTNADGQTAVGVGKYVNENTYLGVDSTGRVSIDLELGKGLKARGAVSATGGGEVGIFYENEY' A
#
# COMPACT_ATOMS: atom_id res chain seq x y z
N ALA A 1 -8.84 24.91 -16.74
CA ALA A 1 -9.30 23.56 -16.38
C ALA A 1 -8.72 23.23 -15.02
N GLN A 2 -9.55 23.25 -13.97
CA GLN A 2 -9.13 22.85 -12.63
C GLN A 2 -9.29 21.34 -12.58
N LEU A 3 -8.18 20.63 -12.68
CA LEU A 3 -8.16 19.17 -12.64
C LEU A 3 -8.59 18.75 -11.24
N GLY A 4 -9.84 18.30 -11.13
CA GLY A 4 -10.39 17.73 -9.90
C GLY A 4 -9.74 16.37 -9.64
N VAL A 5 -8.62 16.40 -8.92
CA VAL A 5 -7.95 15.22 -8.36
C VAL A 5 -7.82 15.47 -6.86
N ASP A 6 -8.35 14.57 -6.03
CA ASP A 6 -8.39 14.75 -4.57
C ASP A 6 -7.14 14.18 -3.87
N ASP A 7 -6.47 13.18 -4.46
CA ASP A 7 -5.10 12.78 -4.08
C ASP A 7 -4.43 12.04 -5.25
N LEU A 8 -3.19 12.40 -5.58
CA LEU A 8 -2.36 11.75 -6.60
C LEU A 8 -1.02 11.39 -5.94
N ASP A 9 -0.83 10.10 -5.64
CA ASP A 9 0.38 9.61 -4.99
C ASP A 9 1.31 8.95 -6.02
N ILE A 10 2.50 9.52 -6.15
CA ILE A 10 3.55 9.06 -7.06
C ILE A 10 4.60 8.34 -6.20
N LYS A 11 4.70 7.02 -6.33
CA LYS A 11 5.64 6.21 -5.55
C LYS A 11 6.74 5.65 -6.44
N THR A 12 8.00 5.84 -6.03
CA THR A 12 9.13 5.16 -6.67
C THR A 12 9.29 3.79 -6.01
N ASN A 13 9.22 2.73 -6.80
CA ASN A 13 9.43 1.38 -6.30
C ASN A 13 10.93 1.10 -6.05
N ALA A 14 11.24 -0.05 -5.46
CA ALA A 14 12.62 -0.44 -5.12
C ALA A 14 13.58 -0.48 -6.32
N ASP A 15 13.05 -0.62 -7.54
CA ASP A 15 13.82 -0.67 -8.79
C ASP A 15 14.04 0.73 -9.40
N GLY A 16 13.62 1.80 -8.71
CA GLY A 16 13.74 3.18 -9.22
C GLY A 16 12.69 3.55 -10.27
N GLN A 17 11.67 2.72 -10.48
CA GLN A 17 10.58 2.99 -11.41
C GLN A 17 9.45 3.74 -10.70
N THR A 18 8.93 4.77 -11.36
CA THR A 18 7.73 5.46 -10.89
C THR A 18 6.51 4.56 -11.11
N ALA A 19 5.87 4.14 -10.03
CA ALA A 19 4.65 3.37 -10.03
C ALA A 19 3.48 4.27 -9.64
N VAL A 20 2.39 4.19 -10.41
CA VAL A 20 1.12 4.85 -10.08
C VAL A 20 0.20 3.80 -9.47
N GLY A 21 -0.18 4.02 -8.22
CA GLY A 21 -0.99 3.10 -7.42
C GLY A 21 -2.43 3.56 -7.25
N VAL A 22 -3.35 2.61 -7.20
CA VAL A 22 -4.72 2.81 -6.71
C VAL A 22 -4.99 1.79 -5.61
N GLY A 23 -5.79 2.16 -4.62
CA GLY A 23 -6.15 1.24 -3.55
C GLY A 23 -7.44 1.61 -2.87
N LYS A 24 -7.97 0.66 -2.12
CA LYS A 24 -9.28 0.74 -1.49
C LYS A 24 -9.29 0.00 -0.17
N TYR A 25 -10.01 0.57 0.79
CA TYR A 25 -10.42 -0.11 2.00
C TYR A 25 -11.51 -1.14 1.67
N VAL A 26 -11.22 -2.41 1.96
CA VAL A 26 -12.21 -3.49 1.88
C VAL A 26 -13.02 -3.60 3.17
N ASN A 27 -12.46 -3.13 4.28
CA ASN A 27 -13.12 -2.92 5.55
C ASN A 27 -12.38 -1.83 6.34
N GLU A 28 -12.82 -1.54 7.56
CA GLU A 28 -12.25 -0.51 8.44
C GLU A 28 -10.77 -0.72 8.80
N ASN A 29 -10.29 -1.97 8.72
CA ASN A 29 -8.96 -2.38 9.17
C ASN A 29 -8.12 -3.01 8.07
N THR A 30 -8.55 -2.96 6.80
CA THR A 30 -7.88 -3.66 5.70
C THR A 30 -7.90 -2.81 4.46
N TYR A 31 -6.72 -2.42 4.01
CA TYR A 31 -6.48 -1.67 2.79
C TYR A 31 -5.77 -2.55 1.77
N LEU A 32 -6.28 -2.56 0.54
CA LEU A 32 -5.66 -3.23 -0.60
C LEU A 32 -5.23 -2.19 -1.62
N GLY A 33 -3.99 -2.29 -2.07
CA GLY A 33 -3.41 -1.44 -3.12
C GLY A 33 -2.92 -2.27 -4.29
N VAL A 34 -3.04 -1.71 -5.49
CA VAL A 34 -2.43 -2.23 -6.71
C VAL A 34 -1.75 -1.08 -7.46
N ASP A 35 -0.65 -1.34 -8.14
CA ASP A 35 0.01 -0.31 -8.95
C ASP A 35 0.21 -0.71 -10.41
N SER A 36 0.60 0.29 -11.21
CA SER A 36 0.86 0.17 -12.65
C SER A 36 1.98 -0.82 -12.99
N THR A 37 2.77 -1.27 -12.01
CA THR A 37 3.83 -2.28 -12.18
C THR A 37 3.32 -3.70 -11.91
N GLY A 38 2.05 -3.85 -11.53
CA GLY A 38 1.45 -5.15 -11.20
C GLY A 38 1.80 -5.61 -9.79
N ARG A 39 2.26 -4.72 -8.91
CA ARG A 39 2.44 -5.02 -7.50
C ARG A 39 1.11 -4.89 -6.78
N VAL A 40 0.82 -5.85 -5.91
CA VAL A 40 -0.35 -5.89 -5.03
C VAL A 40 0.15 -5.76 -3.59
N SER A 41 -0.42 -4.85 -2.82
CA SER A 41 -0.11 -4.63 -1.42
C SER A 41 -1.36 -4.78 -0.55
N ILE A 42 -1.18 -5.29 0.65
CA ILE A 42 -2.22 -5.38 1.68
C ILE A 42 -1.69 -4.80 2.99
N ASP A 43 -2.50 -3.98 3.62
CA ASP A 43 -2.27 -3.39 4.94
C ASP A 43 -3.42 -3.80 5.85
N LEU A 44 -3.10 -4.49 6.95
CA LEU A 44 -4.05 -4.93 7.96
C LEU A 44 -3.75 -4.25 9.30
N GLU A 45 -4.78 -3.71 9.92
CA GLU A 45 -4.73 -3.26 11.30
C GLU A 45 -5.25 -4.38 12.19
N LEU A 46 -4.37 -4.93 13.02
CA LEU A 46 -4.68 -6.03 13.93
C LEU A 46 -5.22 -5.52 15.28
N GLY A 47 -5.15 -4.22 15.51
CA GLY A 47 -5.61 -3.53 16.72
C GLY A 47 -4.52 -3.37 17.78
N LYS A 48 -4.81 -2.55 18.81
CA LYS A 48 -3.87 -2.22 19.90
C LYS A 48 -2.52 -1.67 19.40
N GLY A 49 -2.51 -0.93 18.30
CA GLY A 49 -1.29 -0.42 17.68
C GLY A 49 -0.55 -1.41 16.77
N LEU A 50 -1.02 -2.65 16.64
CA LEU A 50 -0.39 -3.66 15.78
C LEU A 50 -0.91 -3.56 14.34
N LYS A 51 0.01 -3.56 13.37
CA LYS A 51 -0.25 -3.52 11.93
C LYS A 51 0.53 -4.62 11.23
N ALA A 52 -0.04 -5.23 10.20
CA ALA A 52 0.64 -6.18 9.33
C ALA A 52 0.57 -5.68 7.89
N ARG A 53 1.71 -5.70 7.19
CA ARG A 53 1.80 -5.28 5.79
C ARG A 53 2.37 -6.42 4.97
N GLY A 54 1.79 -6.65 3.81
CA GLY A 54 2.25 -7.61 2.83
C GLY A 54 2.23 -7.02 1.43
N ALA A 55 3.14 -7.45 0.56
CA ALA A 55 3.08 -7.10 -0.84
C ALA A 55 3.72 -8.17 -1.72
N VAL A 56 3.26 -8.27 -2.96
CA VAL A 56 3.78 -9.19 -3.98
C VAL A 56 3.87 -8.46 -5.31
N SER A 57 4.89 -8.78 -6.10
CA SER A 57 5.08 -8.21 -7.44
C SER A 57 4.87 -9.27 -8.52
N ALA A 58 4.30 -8.87 -9.66
CA ALA A 58 4.09 -9.76 -10.80
C ALA A 58 5.38 -10.31 -11.42
N THR A 59 6.50 -9.61 -11.23
CA THR A 59 7.85 -10.01 -11.67
C THR A 59 8.52 -11.03 -10.74
N GLY A 60 7.86 -11.40 -9.65
CA GLY A 60 8.41 -12.26 -8.61
C GLY A 60 8.96 -11.46 -7.44
N GLY A 61 8.92 -12.07 -6.25
CA GLY A 61 9.28 -11.44 -5.00
C GLY A 61 8.08 -10.91 -4.22
N GLY A 62 8.23 -10.84 -2.91
CA GLY A 62 7.23 -10.36 -1.99
C GLY A 62 7.84 -9.95 -0.67
N GLU A 63 7.09 -9.12 0.05
CA GLU A 63 7.47 -8.56 1.34
C GLU A 63 6.35 -8.84 2.32
N VAL A 64 6.71 -9.16 3.56
CA VAL A 64 5.76 -9.30 4.66
C VAL A 64 6.41 -8.76 5.93
N GLY A 65 5.64 -8.01 6.71
CA GLY A 65 6.12 -7.39 7.93
C GLY A 65 4.99 -7.17 8.93
N ILE A 66 5.37 -7.12 10.20
CA ILE A 66 4.49 -6.77 11.31
C ILE A 66 5.12 -5.56 12.01
N PHE A 67 4.29 -4.57 12.31
CA PHE A 67 4.65 -3.28 12.85
C PHE A 67 3.83 -3.02 14.09
N TYR A 68 4.42 -2.34 15.07
CA TYR A 68 3.73 -1.89 16.27
C TYR A 68 3.95 -0.40 16.43
N GLU A 69 2.87 0.38 16.41
CA GLU A 69 2.88 1.81 16.66
C GLU A 69 2.16 2.05 17.99
N ASN A 70 2.87 2.68 18.93
CA ASN A 70 2.29 3.13 20.19
C ASN A 70 2.06 4.64 20.09
N GLU A 71 0.82 5.08 20.22
CA GLU A 71 0.49 6.49 20.36
C GLU A 71 0.85 6.92 21.80
N TYR A 72 1.79 7.85 21.94
CA TYR A 72 2.21 8.42 23.23
C TYR A 72 1.19 9.44 23.75
#